data_AF-A0A835IUP7-F1
#
_entry.id   AF-A0A835IUP7-F1
#
_cell.length_a   1.000
_cell.length_b   1.000
_cell.length_c   1.000
_cell.angle_alpha   90.00
_cell.angle_beta   90.00
_cell.angle_gamma   90.00
#
_symmetry.space_group_name_H-M   'P 1'
#
loop_
_entity.id
_entity.type
_entity.pdbx_description
1 polymer ?
#
loop_
_entity_poly.entity_id
_entity_poly.type
_entity_poly.pdbx_seq_one_letter_code
_entity_poly.pdbx_strand_id
1 'polypeptide(L)'
;MKPGGGGKPSGDLLELIQRDFGSYEGFIKQFTLAASTQFGSGWAWLAYKANRLDVGNAINPRPSEEDKKLVIVKSPNSVNPLVWDYSPLLTIDVWEHAYYIDYENRKADYILTFMEKFVSWEMVSLRLEMAKAREVEREREIKLKRREEGDNISDNVDGESMSDNEDEVVGMYLDSESEESEIE
;
A
#
# COMPACT_ATOMS: atom_id res chain seq x y z
N MET A 1 -5.74 9.33 -18.25
CA MET A 1 -5.18 9.20 -19.62
C MET A 1 -5.10 10.57 -20.27
N LYS A 2 -4.31 10.74 -21.34
CA LYS A 2 -4.36 11.93 -22.20
C LYS A 2 -4.20 11.56 -23.68
N PRO A 3 -4.78 12.31 -24.63
CA PRO A 3 -4.44 12.19 -26.04
C PRO A 3 -2.94 12.43 -26.26
N GLY A 4 -2.29 11.59 -27.06
CA GLY A 4 -0.83 11.67 -27.26
C GLY A 4 -0.03 11.42 -25.97
N GLY A 5 -0.56 10.60 -25.06
CA GLY A 5 0.14 10.17 -23.86
C GLY A 5 1.16 9.07 -24.14
N GLY A 6 1.43 8.27 -23.12
CA GLY A 6 2.44 7.23 -23.16
C GLY A 6 3.85 7.80 -23.14
N GLY A 7 4.79 7.13 -23.82
CA GLY A 7 6.22 7.44 -23.69
C GLY A 7 6.77 7.05 -22.32
N LYS A 8 7.76 7.79 -21.81
CA LYS A 8 8.38 7.56 -20.50
C LYS A 8 8.11 8.73 -19.54
N PRO A 9 7.98 8.49 -18.23
CA PRO A 9 8.00 9.56 -17.24
C PRO A 9 9.39 10.21 -17.16
N SER A 10 9.47 11.35 -16.50
CA SER A 10 10.71 12.11 -16.28
C SER A 10 10.82 12.58 -14.83
N GLY A 11 12.00 13.07 -14.44
CA GLY A 11 12.26 13.64 -13.11
C GLY A 11 12.15 12.61 -11.99
N ASP A 12 11.70 13.07 -10.81
CA ASP A 12 11.58 12.28 -9.56
C ASP A 12 10.81 10.97 -9.77
N LEU A 13 9.75 10.97 -10.59
CA LEU A 13 8.98 9.76 -10.87
C LEU A 13 9.83 8.69 -11.61
N LEU A 14 10.65 9.09 -12.58
CA LEU A 14 11.51 8.15 -13.30
C LEU A 14 12.63 7.61 -12.39
N GLU A 15 13.20 8.47 -11.56
CA GLU A 15 14.24 8.08 -10.58
C GLU A 15 13.69 7.06 -9.58
N LEU A 16 12.50 7.30 -9.04
CA LEU A 16 11.81 6.35 -8.15
C LEU A 16 11.47 5.05 -8.86
N ILE A 17 11.03 5.09 -10.12
CA ILE A 17 10.79 3.89 -10.91
C ILE A 17 12.07 3.07 -11.10
N GLN A 18 13.19 3.72 -11.44
CA GLN A 18 14.48 3.06 -11.60
C GLN A 18 14.98 2.48 -10.28
N ARG A 19 14.80 3.20 -9.17
CA ARG A 19 15.16 2.73 -7.83
C ARG A 19 14.37 1.48 -7.43
N ASP A 20 13.04 1.51 -7.58
CA ASP A 20 12.15 0.50 -6.99
C ASP A 20 11.91 -0.70 -7.91
N PHE A 21 12.07 -0.53 -9.23
CA PHE A 21 11.85 -1.59 -10.22
C PHE A 21 13.10 -1.92 -11.06
N GLY A 22 14.25 -1.31 -10.72
CA GLY A 22 15.53 -1.44 -11.39
C GLY A 22 15.64 -0.68 -12.73
N SER A 23 14.56 -0.58 -13.48
CA SER A 23 14.49 0.17 -14.74
C SER A 23 13.04 0.48 -15.11
N TYR A 24 12.84 1.41 -16.05
CA TYR A 24 11.51 1.67 -16.61
C TYR A 24 10.94 0.42 -17.30
N GLU A 25 11.76 -0.31 -18.03
CA GLU A 25 11.39 -1.56 -18.69
C GLU A 25 11.04 -2.64 -17.66
N GLY A 26 11.75 -2.69 -16.54
CA GLY A 26 11.41 -3.54 -15.40
C GLY A 26 10.03 -3.22 -14.82
N PHE A 27 9.74 -1.93 -14.64
CA PHE A 27 8.42 -1.45 -14.23
C PHE A 27 7.33 -1.86 -15.23
N ILE A 28 7.51 -1.62 -16.53
CA ILE A 28 6.54 -1.98 -17.57
C ILE A 28 6.24 -3.48 -17.54
N LYS A 29 7.27 -4.33 -17.44
CA LYS A 29 7.11 -5.78 -17.33
C LYS A 29 6.27 -6.18 -16.12
N GLN A 30 6.60 -5.65 -14.94
CA GLN A 30 5.87 -5.96 -13.71
C GLN A 30 4.44 -5.44 -13.73
N PHE A 31 4.20 -4.23 -14.25
CA PHE A 31 2.88 -3.62 -14.32
C PHE A 31 1.97 -4.36 -15.31
N THR A 32 2.50 -4.68 -16.50
CA THR A 32 1.79 -5.46 -17.52
C THR A 32 1.48 -6.87 -17.03
N LEU A 33 2.38 -7.50 -16.28
CA LEU A 33 2.14 -8.79 -15.65
C LEU A 33 1.04 -8.71 -14.59
N ALA A 34 1.04 -7.68 -13.74
CA ALA A 34 0.00 -7.49 -12.73
C ALA A 34 -1.38 -7.30 -13.37
N ALA A 35 -1.47 -6.47 -14.41
CA ALA A 35 -2.70 -6.25 -15.17
C ALA A 35 -3.19 -7.51 -15.90
N SER A 36 -2.29 -8.22 -16.60
CA SER A 36 -2.63 -9.42 -17.36
C SER A 36 -3.08 -10.58 -16.46
N THR A 37 -2.48 -10.71 -15.29
CA THR A 37 -2.75 -11.81 -14.34
C THR A 37 -3.85 -11.49 -13.34
N GLN A 38 -4.51 -10.33 -13.43
CA GLN A 38 -5.72 -10.08 -12.68
C GLN A 38 -6.83 -10.99 -13.23
N PHE A 39 -7.24 -11.95 -12.40
CA PHE A 39 -8.32 -12.87 -12.73
C PHE A 39 -9.67 -12.20 -12.46
N GLY A 40 -10.61 -12.38 -13.40
CA GLY A 40 -11.90 -11.70 -13.37
C GLY A 40 -11.78 -10.17 -13.43
N SER A 41 -12.78 -9.50 -12.89
CA SER A 41 -12.86 -8.05 -12.80
C SER A 41 -11.86 -7.47 -11.80
N GLY A 42 -11.23 -6.36 -12.16
CA GLY A 42 -10.29 -5.70 -11.27
C GLY A 42 -9.42 -4.65 -11.93
N TRP A 43 -8.33 -4.32 -11.25
CA TRP A 43 -7.46 -3.21 -11.59
C TRP A 43 -6.00 -3.57 -11.36
N ALA A 44 -5.10 -2.90 -12.06
CA ALA A 44 -3.68 -2.85 -11.70
C ALA A 44 -3.26 -1.41 -11.42
N TRP A 45 -2.45 -1.23 -10.38
CA TRP A 45 -2.10 0.06 -9.80
C TRP A 45 -0.60 0.20 -9.67
N LEU A 46 -0.10 1.40 -9.98
CA LEU A 46 1.14 1.92 -9.40
C LEU A 46 0.73 2.80 -8.23
N ALA A 47 1.24 2.51 -7.05
CA ALA A 47 0.95 3.28 -5.86
C ALA A 47 2.24 3.65 -5.12
N TYR A 48 2.19 4.75 -4.38
CA TYR A 48 3.23 5.13 -3.42
C TYR A 48 2.83 4.60 -2.04
N LYS A 49 3.62 3.67 -1.52
CA LYS A 49 3.54 3.17 -0.15
C LYS A 49 4.35 4.12 0.73
N ALA A 50 3.66 5.03 1.41
CA ALA A 50 4.30 6.02 2.26
C ALA A 50 4.68 5.45 3.64
N ASN A 51 3.81 4.62 4.22
CA ASN A 51 3.94 4.15 5.59
C ASN A 51 3.46 2.68 5.74
N ARG A 52 3.85 2.07 6.85
CA ARG A 52 3.26 0.83 7.36
C ARG A 52 1.85 1.15 7.88
N LEU A 53 0.87 0.36 7.44
CA LEU A 53 -0.45 0.39 8.06
C LEU A 53 -0.30 0.01 9.53
N ASP A 54 -0.65 0.92 10.43
CA ASP A 54 -0.79 0.64 11.86
C ASP A 54 -2.25 0.80 12.28
N VAL A 55 -3.12 0.05 11.61
CA VAL A 55 -4.54 -0.05 11.96
C VAL A 55 -4.90 -1.53 12.06
N GLY A 56 -5.29 -1.98 13.25
CA GLY A 56 -5.56 -3.39 13.57
C GLY A 56 -6.65 -4.07 12.75
N ASN A 57 -7.39 -3.31 11.94
CA ASN A 57 -8.54 -3.79 11.17
C ASN A 57 -8.24 -3.97 9.67
N ALA A 58 -7.03 -3.67 9.21
CA ALA A 58 -6.65 -3.80 7.82
C ALA A 58 -5.26 -4.43 7.67
N ILE A 59 -5.22 -5.60 7.01
CA ILE A 59 -3.97 -6.30 6.72
C ILE A 59 -3.41 -5.73 5.42
N ASN A 60 -2.15 -5.28 5.47
CA ASN A 60 -1.44 -4.88 4.27
C ASN A 60 -1.15 -6.13 3.41
N PRO A 61 -1.60 -6.20 2.14
CA PRO A 61 -1.34 -7.36 1.27
C PRO A 61 0.15 -7.54 0.94
N ARG A 62 0.99 -6.53 1.25
CA ARG A 62 2.45 -6.64 1.19
C ARG A 62 3.08 -6.09 2.48
N PRO A 63 3.31 -6.95 3.49
CA PRO A 63 4.01 -6.59 4.70
C PRO A 63 5.52 -6.50 4.39
N SER A 64 5.94 -5.51 3.60
CA SER A 64 7.35 -5.15 3.49
C SER A 64 7.67 -4.07 4.53
N GLU A 65 8.81 -4.21 5.20
CA GLU A 65 9.40 -3.21 6.12
C GLU A 65 9.82 -1.92 5.41
N GLU A 66 9.83 -1.92 4.07
CA GLU A 66 10.27 -0.77 3.28
C GLU A 66 9.11 0.20 3.01
N ASP A 67 9.23 1.38 3.59
CA ASP A 67 8.37 2.54 3.39
C ASP A 67 8.92 3.50 2.32
N LYS A 68 8.12 4.49 1.93
CA LYS A 68 8.47 5.53 0.94
C LYS A 68 8.91 4.96 -0.42
N LYS A 69 8.19 3.93 -0.89
CA LYS A 69 8.48 3.21 -2.14
C LYS A 69 7.29 3.12 -3.08
N LEU A 70 7.60 3.01 -4.37
CA LEU A 70 6.63 2.63 -5.39
C LEU A 70 6.35 1.13 -5.32
N VAL A 71 5.08 0.79 -5.46
CA VAL A 71 4.60 -0.60 -5.48
C VAL A 71 3.61 -0.79 -6.62
N ILE A 72 3.69 -1.95 -7.26
CA ILE A 72 2.67 -2.39 -8.23
C ILE A 72 1.74 -3.36 -7.54
N VAL A 73 0.46 -3.03 -7.41
CA VAL A 73 -0.56 -3.92 -6.82
C VAL A 73 -1.66 -4.18 -7.82
N LYS A 74 -2.30 -5.35 -7.73
CA LYS A 74 -3.55 -5.63 -8.45
C LYS A 74 -4.65 -5.90 -7.44
N SER A 75 -5.88 -5.58 -7.79
CA SER A 75 -7.00 -5.69 -6.87
C SER A 75 -8.25 -6.21 -7.59
N PRO A 76 -9.06 -7.05 -6.91
CA PRO A 76 -10.31 -7.54 -7.46
C PRO A 76 -11.40 -6.48 -7.37
N ASN A 77 -12.35 -6.52 -8.30
CA ASN A 77 -13.58 -5.74 -8.28
C ASN A 77 -13.31 -4.24 -8.06
N SER A 78 -13.89 -3.64 -7.02
CA SER A 78 -13.80 -2.21 -6.71
C SER A 78 -12.76 -1.89 -5.63
N VAL A 79 -11.97 -2.89 -5.20
CA VAL A 79 -10.91 -2.68 -4.21
C VAL A 79 -9.87 -1.75 -4.81
N ASN A 80 -9.43 -0.76 -4.04
CA ASN A 80 -8.42 0.20 -4.46
C ASN A 80 -7.37 0.41 -3.36
N PRO A 81 -6.16 0.91 -3.70
CA PRO A 81 -5.06 0.99 -2.74
C PRO A 81 -5.29 1.87 -1.51
N LEU A 82 -6.33 2.73 -1.50
CA LEU A 82 -6.62 3.60 -0.36
C LEU A 82 -7.00 2.81 0.89
N VAL A 83 -7.59 1.62 0.73
CA VAL A 83 -7.93 0.73 1.87
C VAL A 83 -6.68 0.16 2.55
N TRP A 84 -5.52 0.29 1.90
CA TRP A 84 -4.20 -0.07 2.43
C TRP A 84 -3.32 1.17 2.64
N ASP A 85 -3.93 2.37 2.79
CA ASP A 85 -3.25 3.67 2.97
C ASP A 85 -2.11 3.92 1.95
N TYR A 86 -2.20 3.31 0.78
CA TYR A 86 -1.31 3.58 -0.33
C TYR A 86 -1.89 4.71 -1.14
N SER A 87 -1.03 5.59 -1.64
CA SER A 87 -1.44 6.67 -2.54
C SER A 87 -1.44 6.17 -3.99
N PRO A 88 -2.61 5.96 -4.63
CA PRO A 88 -2.67 5.49 -6.01
C PRO A 88 -2.17 6.58 -6.98
N LEU A 89 -1.20 6.23 -7.82
CA LEU A 89 -0.59 7.14 -8.78
C LEU A 89 -1.11 6.89 -10.21
N LEU A 90 -1.05 5.63 -10.65
CA LEU A 90 -1.56 5.18 -11.96
C LEU A 90 -2.46 3.96 -11.74
N THR A 91 -3.48 3.84 -12.58
CA THR A 91 -4.34 2.65 -12.62
C THR A 91 -4.72 2.31 -14.05
N ILE A 92 -4.94 1.03 -14.30
CA ILE A 92 -5.58 0.52 -15.51
C ILE A 92 -6.77 -0.35 -15.10
N ASP A 93 -7.93 -0.06 -15.70
CA ASP A 93 -9.13 -0.87 -15.58
C ASP A 93 -8.96 -2.12 -16.45
N VAL A 94 -9.04 -3.31 -15.85
CA VAL A 94 -8.98 -4.59 -16.57
C VAL A 94 -10.28 -5.40 -16.45
N TRP A 95 -11.37 -4.73 -16.10
CA TRP A 95 -12.73 -5.23 -16.34
C TRP A 95 -12.97 -5.35 -17.85
N GLU A 96 -13.71 -6.38 -18.27
CA GLU A 96 -13.95 -6.61 -19.70
C GLU A 96 -14.63 -5.41 -20.35
N HIS A 97 -15.55 -4.73 -19.67
CA HIS A 97 -16.21 -3.53 -20.19
C HIS A 97 -15.24 -2.39 -20.56
N ALA A 98 -14.02 -2.39 -20.03
CA ALA A 98 -13.04 -1.33 -20.30
C ALA A 98 -12.34 -1.49 -21.65
N TYR A 99 -12.32 -2.71 -22.21
CA TYR A 99 -11.54 -3.01 -23.42
C TYR A 99 -12.24 -3.91 -24.44
N TYR A 100 -13.32 -4.58 -24.09
CA TYR A 100 -13.87 -5.65 -24.92
C TYR A 100 -14.39 -5.16 -26.28
N ILE A 101 -14.96 -3.95 -26.36
CA ILE A 101 -15.44 -3.38 -27.62
C ILE A 101 -14.29 -3.17 -28.62
N ASP A 102 -13.11 -2.78 -28.13
CA ASP A 102 -11.96 -2.44 -28.99
C ASP A 102 -11.00 -3.62 -29.20
N TYR A 103 -10.87 -4.51 -28.21
CA TYR A 103 -9.85 -5.57 -28.17
C TYR A 103 -10.42 -6.98 -28.03
N GLU A 104 -11.72 -7.15 -27.75
CA GLU A 104 -12.36 -8.44 -27.48
C GLU A 104 -11.59 -9.22 -26.40
N ASN A 105 -11.11 -10.43 -26.68
CA ASN A 105 -10.34 -11.26 -25.75
C ASN A 105 -8.85 -10.84 -25.64
N ARG A 106 -8.39 -9.84 -26.39
CA ARG A 106 -6.98 -9.42 -26.45
C ARG A 106 -6.63 -8.42 -25.36
N LYS A 107 -6.82 -8.83 -24.09
CA LYS A 107 -6.49 -8.02 -22.90
C LYS A 107 -5.03 -7.52 -22.92
N ALA A 108 -4.09 -8.34 -23.38
CA ALA A 108 -2.68 -7.97 -23.46
C ALA A 108 -2.43 -6.77 -24.40
N ASP A 109 -3.07 -6.76 -25.58
CA ASP A 109 -2.93 -5.66 -26.56
C ASP A 109 -3.48 -4.34 -25.99
N TYR A 110 -4.59 -4.41 -25.26
CA TYR A 110 -5.17 -3.26 -24.56
C TYR A 110 -4.21 -2.68 -23.52
N ILE A 111 -3.62 -3.53 -22.67
CA ILE A 111 -2.68 -3.11 -21.63
C ILE A 111 -1.44 -2.44 -22.24
N LEU A 112 -0.86 -3.06 -23.29
CA LEU A 112 0.29 -2.48 -23.99
C LEU A 112 -0.05 -1.14 -24.62
N THR A 113 -1.19 -1.06 -25.31
CA THR A 113 -1.63 0.19 -25.96
C THR A 113 -1.88 1.30 -24.95
N PHE A 114 -2.49 0.97 -23.80
CA PHE A 114 -2.67 1.90 -22.69
C PHE A 114 -1.34 2.51 -22.24
N MET A 115 -0.34 1.66 -21.96
CA MET A 115 0.97 2.09 -21.50
C MET A 115 1.73 2.91 -22.55
N GLU A 116 1.63 2.53 -23.82
CA GLU A 116 2.38 3.15 -24.91
C GLU A 116 1.79 4.47 -25.41
N LYS A 117 0.46 4.67 -25.30
CA LYS A 117 -0.22 5.78 -25.98
C LYS A 117 -1.09 6.66 -25.09
N PHE A 118 -1.50 6.19 -23.92
CA PHE A 118 -2.57 6.87 -23.17
C PHE A 118 -2.19 7.29 -21.75
N VAL A 119 -1.13 6.74 -21.16
CA VAL A 119 -0.68 7.14 -19.82
C VAL A 119 -0.32 8.64 -19.81
N SER A 120 -0.87 9.38 -18.86
CA SER A 120 -0.50 10.77 -18.62
C SER A 120 0.55 10.84 -17.52
N TRP A 121 1.83 10.77 -17.88
CA TRP A 121 2.92 10.76 -16.90
C TRP A 121 2.97 12.04 -16.05
N GLU A 122 2.60 13.19 -16.60
CA GLU A 122 2.47 14.46 -15.85
C GLU A 122 1.50 14.33 -14.68
N MET A 123 0.35 13.69 -14.89
CA MET A 123 -0.63 13.48 -13.82
C MET A 123 -0.13 12.46 -12.78
N VAL A 124 0.62 11.45 -13.22
CA VAL A 124 1.23 10.47 -12.31
C VAL A 124 2.29 11.16 -11.43
N SER A 125 3.12 12.04 -12.01
CA SER A 125 4.10 12.84 -11.28
C SER A 125 3.43 13.80 -10.29
N LEU A 126 2.37 14.51 -10.70
CA LEU A 126 1.62 15.38 -9.79
C LEU A 126 1.04 14.62 -8.59
N ARG A 127 0.48 13.43 -8.84
CA ARG A 127 -0.05 12.57 -7.75
C ARG A 127 1.06 12.11 -6.81
N LEU A 128 2.26 11.84 -7.33
CA LEU A 128 3.42 11.47 -6.52
C LEU A 128 3.86 12.64 -5.64
N GLU A 129 3.94 13.86 -6.17
CA GLU A 129 4.25 15.06 -5.39
C GLU A 129 3.24 15.27 -4.26
N MET A 130 1.94 15.16 -4.58
CA MET A 130 0.87 15.24 -3.58
C MET A 130 0.98 14.15 -2.51
N ALA A 131 1.35 12.91 -2.90
CA ALA A 131 1.54 11.81 -1.97
C ALA A 131 2.71 12.07 -1.01
N LYS A 132 3.85 12.54 -1.52
CA LYS A 132 5.01 12.91 -0.70
C LYS A 132 4.69 14.09 0.23
N ALA A 133 3.95 15.09 -0.25
CA ALA A 133 3.56 16.24 0.58
C ALA A 133 2.61 15.86 1.71
N ARG A 134 1.60 15.01 1.44
CA ARG A 134 0.69 14.48 2.46
C ARG A 134 1.42 13.70 3.53
N GLU A 135 2.45 12.95 3.15
CA GLU A 135 3.26 12.21 4.10
C GLU A 135 4.02 13.15 5.04
N VAL A 136 4.68 14.17 4.50
CA VAL A 136 5.39 15.17 5.32
C VAL A 136 4.44 15.85 6.30
N GLU A 137 3.21 16.15 5.89
CA GLU A 137 2.22 16.75 6.78
C GLU A 137 1.77 15.79 7.89
N ARG A 138 1.49 14.52 7.54
CA ARG A 138 1.16 13.49 8.54
C ARG A 138 2.29 13.28 9.55
N GLU A 139 3.54 13.24 9.10
CA GLU A 139 4.71 13.13 10.00
C GLU A 139 4.79 14.32 10.98
N ARG A 140 4.48 15.54 10.50
CA ARG A 140 4.42 16.74 11.35
C ARG A 140 3.28 16.64 12.37
N GLU A 141 2.09 16.26 11.95
CA GLU A 141 0.93 16.08 12.84
C GLU A 141 1.21 15.02 13.92
N ILE A 142 1.80 13.88 13.55
CA ILE A 142 2.18 12.83 14.51
C ILE A 142 3.22 13.34 15.50
N LYS A 143 4.23 14.09 15.03
CA LYS A 143 5.25 14.68 15.90
C LYS A 143 4.68 15.72 16.87
N LEU A 144 3.71 16.52 16.42
CA LEU A 144 3.00 17.49 17.24
C LEU A 144 2.17 16.78 18.33
N LYS A 145 1.36 15.78 17.96
CA LYS A 145 0.57 14.99 18.91
C LYS A 145 1.45 14.31 19.97
N ARG A 146 2.56 13.69 19.57
CA ARG A 146 3.52 13.09 20.52
C ARG A 146 4.14 14.11 21.47
N ARG A 147 4.33 15.35 21.03
CA ARG A 147 4.82 16.43 21.91
C ARG A 147 3.74 16.85 22.90
N GLU A 148 2.51 17.05 22.45
CA GLU A 148 1.37 17.38 23.32
C GLU A 148 1.08 16.28 24.35
N GLU A 149 1.12 15.01 23.93
CA GLU A 149 0.97 13.85 24.81
C GLU A 149 2.17 13.67 25.76
N GLY A 150 3.39 13.98 25.32
CA GLY A 150 4.59 13.95 26.13
C GLY A 150 4.66 15.09 27.16
N ASP A 151 4.17 16.28 26.81
CA ASP A 151 4.06 17.43 27.72
C ASP A 151 2.97 17.17 28.77
N ASN A 152 1.89 16.44 28.44
CA ASN A 152 0.84 16.01 29.37
C ASN A 152 1.28 14.97 30.42
N ILE A 153 2.46 14.34 30.27
CA ILE A 153 3.02 13.43 31.28
C ILE A 153 3.86 14.19 32.34
N SER A 154 4.13 15.49 32.12
CA SER A 154 5.01 16.27 33.01
C SER A 154 4.33 16.95 34.22
N ASP A 155 3.00 16.87 34.35
CA ASP A 155 2.23 17.53 35.44
C ASP A 155 1.75 16.59 36.56
N ASN A 156 2.28 15.36 36.67
CA ASN A 156 2.07 14.49 37.84
C ASN A 156 3.41 13.95 38.37
N VAL A 157 4.22 14.83 38.95
CA VAL A 157 5.29 14.45 39.88
C VAL A 157 5.07 15.21 41.18
N ASP A 158 4.14 14.73 41.99
CA ASP A 158 4.21 14.89 43.44
C ASP A 158 4.14 13.48 44.06
N GLY A 159 5.18 13.15 44.81
CA GLY A 159 5.63 11.79 45.03
C GLY A 159 4.95 11.03 46.16
N GLU A 160 5.23 9.73 46.17
CA GLU A 160 5.48 8.97 47.39
C GLU A 160 6.34 7.74 47.04
N SER A 161 7.48 7.63 47.71
CA SER A 161 8.42 6.51 47.66
C SER A 161 7.97 5.36 48.56
N MET A 162 8.14 4.10 48.16
CA MET A 162 8.46 2.95 49.03
C MET A 162 8.60 1.70 48.13
N SER A 163 9.83 1.21 47.87
CA SER A 163 10.55 0.13 48.57
C SER A 163 10.28 -1.27 48.00
N ASP A 164 11.39 -1.96 47.75
CA ASP A 164 11.57 -3.32 47.22
C ASP A 164 10.65 -4.40 47.83
N ASN A 165 10.30 -5.41 47.04
CA ASN A 165 10.48 -6.82 47.40
C ASN A 165 10.30 -7.76 46.18
N GLU A 166 11.27 -8.64 46.04
CA GLU A 166 11.31 -9.81 45.15
C GLU A 166 10.38 -10.93 45.66
N ASP A 167 10.20 -11.96 44.80
CA ASP A 167 9.62 -13.29 45.04
C ASP A 167 8.09 -13.44 45.10
N GLU A 168 7.50 -14.01 44.04
CA GLU A 168 7.05 -15.41 44.07
C GLU A 168 6.50 -15.88 42.70
N VAL A 169 7.10 -16.96 42.20
CA VAL A 169 6.60 -17.79 41.10
C VAL A 169 5.54 -18.74 41.66
N VAL A 170 4.30 -18.66 41.19
CA VAL A 170 3.34 -19.78 41.30
C VAL A 170 2.58 -19.92 39.99
N GLY A 171 2.92 -20.98 39.24
CA GLY A 171 2.17 -21.42 38.09
C GLY A 171 0.89 -22.15 38.50
N MET A 172 -0.14 -22.04 37.66
CA MET A 172 -1.22 -23.01 37.60
C MET A 172 -1.62 -23.20 36.15
N TYR A 173 -1.15 -24.31 35.58
CA TYR A 173 -1.79 -24.99 34.46
C TYR A 173 -3.18 -25.43 34.92
N LEU A 174 -4.22 -25.05 34.17
CA LEU A 174 -5.52 -25.69 34.25
C LEU A 174 -5.66 -26.59 33.02
N ASP A 175 -5.27 -27.85 33.21
CA ASP A 175 -5.83 -28.96 32.45
C ASP A 175 -7.28 -29.16 32.90
N SER A 176 -8.21 -29.10 31.95
CA SER A 176 -9.53 -29.71 32.08
C SER A 176 -9.70 -30.68 30.93
N GLU A 177 -9.33 -31.94 31.19
CA GLU A 177 -9.84 -33.07 30.44
C GLU A 177 -11.34 -33.23 30.71
N SER A 178 -12.11 -33.39 29.65
CA SER A 178 -13.32 -34.21 29.65
C SER A 178 -13.52 -34.75 28.24
N GLU A 179 -13.12 -36.01 28.06
CA GLU A 179 -13.79 -37.10 27.34
C GLU A 179 -15.25 -36.77 26.94
N GLU A 180 -15.84 -37.16 25.81
CA GLU A 180 -15.82 -38.38 25.00
C GLU A 180 -16.81 -38.04 23.83
N SER A 181 -16.65 -38.41 22.56
CA SER A 181 -17.03 -39.72 22.02
C SER A 181 -17.25 -39.58 20.50
N GLU A 182 -17.11 -40.72 19.84
CA GLU A 182 -17.12 -41.07 18.42
C GLU A 182 -18.29 -40.50 17.57
N ILE A 183 -18.09 -40.41 16.25
CA ILE A 183 -18.82 -41.18 15.21
C ILE A 183 -18.38 -40.72 13.79
N GLU A 184 -18.01 -41.73 12.99
CA GLU A 184 -17.82 -41.82 11.51
C GLU A 184 -16.82 -40.93 10.76
#